data_AF-A0A7C0VY72-F1
#
_entry.id   AF-A0A7C0VY72-F1
#
_cell.length_a   1.000
_cell.length_b   1.000
_cell.length_c   1.000
_cell.angle_alpha   90.00
_cell.angle_beta   90.00
_cell.angle_gamma   90.00
#
_symmetry.space_group_name_H-M   'P 1'
#
loop_
_entity.id
_entity.type
_entity.pdbx_description
1 polymer ?
#
loop_
_entity_poly.entity_id
_entity_poly.type
_entity_poly.pdbx_seq_one_letter_code
_entity_poly.pdbx_strand_id
1 'polypeptide(L)'
;DYLLRKGEETVESFEKIKSNWRVFELITVSIGIWLSLYALNYMLVLAMHINLAFFAVLLGSTFLIFTTILPVQGIGGFGTIEGGWAVGFIAVGLTKEVAISSGFVVHIISLVYFLILGLLGMISMR
;
A
#
# COMPACT_ATOMS: atom_id res chain seq x y z
N ASP A 1 -19.33 -15.17 -1.68
CA ASP A 1 -17.97 -14.79 -1.23
C ASP A 1 -17.58 -13.40 -1.69
N TYR A 2 -17.10 -12.55 -0.77
CA TYR A 2 -16.64 -11.18 -1.09
C TYR A 2 -15.51 -11.17 -2.14
N LEU A 3 -14.56 -12.11 -2.03
CA LEU A 3 -13.41 -12.21 -2.92
C LEU A 3 -13.82 -12.58 -4.36
N LEU A 4 -14.76 -13.51 -4.54
CA LEU A 4 -15.26 -13.89 -5.86
C LEU A 4 -15.90 -12.69 -6.57
N ARG A 5 -16.76 -11.95 -5.85
CA ARG A 5 -17.37 -10.72 -6.38
C ARG A 5 -16.32 -9.68 -6.79
N LYS A 6 -15.25 -9.49 -6.02
CA LYS A 6 -14.16 -8.58 -6.42
C LYS A 6 -13.37 -9.07 -7.64
N GLY A 7 -13.22 -10.39 -7.78
CA GLY A 7 -12.68 -10.99 -9.01
C GLY A 7 -13.55 -10.68 -10.22
N GLU A 8 -14.86 -10.92 -10.11
CA GLU A 8 -15.83 -10.63 -11.17
C GLU A 8 -15.85 -9.16 -11.58
N GLU A 9 -15.91 -8.23 -10.62
CA GLU A 9 -15.83 -6.78 -10.88
C GLU A 9 -14.53 -6.39 -11.62
N THR A 10 -13.41 -7.03 -11.28
CA THR A 10 -12.12 -6.78 -11.93
C THR A 10 -12.16 -7.25 -13.39
N VAL A 11 -12.65 -8.47 -13.65
CA VAL A 11 -12.79 -9.01 -15.01
C VAL A 11 -13.69 -8.11 -15.85
N GLU A 12 -14.84 -7.70 -15.32
CA GLU A 12 -15.78 -6.80 -16.00
C GLU A 12 -15.13 -5.45 -16.35
N SER A 13 -14.28 -4.90 -15.47
CA SER A 13 -13.50 -3.69 -15.76
C SER A 13 -12.50 -3.87 -16.90
N PHE A 14 -11.82 -5.03 -16.97
CA PHE A 14 -10.89 -5.32 -18.06
C PHE A 14 -11.60 -5.55 -19.41
N GLU A 15 -12.75 -6.23 -19.41
CA GLU A 15 -13.56 -6.45 -20.62
C GLU A 15 -14.07 -5.15 -21.26
N LYS A 16 -14.26 -4.09 -20.45
CA LYS A 16 -14.65 -2.76 -20.94
C LYS A 16 -13.53 -2.07 -21.74
N ILE A 17 -12.28 -2.53 -21.63
CA ILE A 17 -11.13 -1.92 -22.32
C ILE A 17 -11.02 -2.47 -23.74
N LYS A 18 -11.41 -1.66 -24.73
CA LYS A 18 -11.44 -2.06 -26.14
C LYS A 18 -10.13 -1.85 -26.92
N SER A 19 -9.09 -1.30 -26.30
CA SER A 19 -7.85 -0.91 -27.00
C SER A 19 -6.62 -1.47 -26.29
N ASN A 20 -5.82 -2.24 -27.04
CA ASN A 20 -4.55 -2.81 -26.55
C ASN A 20 -3.55 -1.73 -26.12
N TRP A 21 -3.59 -0.54 -26.75
CA TRP A 21 -2.74 0.57 -26.36
C TRP A 21 -3.10 1.09 -24.96
N ARG A 22 -4.40 1.21 -24.65
CA ARG A 22 -4.85 1.60 -23.31
C ARG A 22 -4.45 0.59 -22.24
N VAL A 23 -4.46 -0.70 -22.59
CA VAL A 23 -3.95 -1.75 -21.68
C VAL A 23 -2.47 -1.54 -21.39
N PHE A 24 -1.66 -1.23 -22.42
CA PHE A 24 -0.23 -0.93 -22.24
C PHE A 24 0.00 0.31 -21.36
N GLU A 25 -0.76 1.40 -21.56
CA GLU A 25 -0.71 2.59 -20.71
C GLU A 25 -1.04 2.25 -19.26
N LEU A 26 -2.11 1.47 -19.02
CA LEU A 26 -2.53 1.05 -17.69
C LEU A 26 -1.48 0.21 -16.98
N ILE A 27 -0.86 -0.74 -17.70
CA ILE A 27 0.23 -1.56 -17.15
C ILE A 27 1.42 -0.68 -16.77
N THR A 28 1.79 0.26 -17.64
CA THR A 28 2.92 1.17 -17.42
C THR A 28 2.71 2.04 -16.19
N VAL A 29 1.52 2.66 -16.08
CA VAL A 29 1.14 3.46 -14.91
C VAL A 29 1.11 2.59 -13.65
N SER A 30 0.56 1.37 -13.75
CA SER A 30 0.50 0.45 -12.61
C SER A 30 1.90 0.06 -12.11
N ILE A 31 2.83 -0.26 -13.01
CA ILE A 31 4.23 -0.54 -12.65
C ILE A 31 4.85 0.69 -11.97
N GLY A 32 4.63 1.89 -12.50
CA GLY A 32 5.10 3.14 -11.88
C GLY A 32 4.57 3.35 -10.47
N ILE A 33 3.28 3.07 -10.23
CA ILE A 33 2.67 3.13 -8.89
C ILE A 33 3.34 2.13 -7.95
N TRP A 34 3.51 0.87 -8.37
CA TRP A 34 4.14 -0.16 -7.55
C TRP A 34 5.59 0.17 -7.21
N LEU A 35 6.39 0.60 -8.20
CA LEU A 35 7.77 1.00 -7.97
C LEU A 35 7.85 2.17 -6.99
N SER A 36 6.99 3.18 -7.15
CA SER A 36 6.94 4.34 -6.24
C SER A 36 6.55 3.93 -4.82
N LEU A 37 5.56 3.04 -4.68
CA LEU A 37 5.10 2.52 -3.39
C LEU A 37 6.21 1.76 -2.66
N TYR A 38 6.86 0.81 -3.33
CA TYR A 38 7.94 0.02 -2.72
C TYR A 38 9.18 0.86 -2.45
N ALA A 39 9.51 1.82 -3.33
CA ALA A 39 10.60 2.76 -3.10
C ALA A 39 10.32 3.64 -1.87
N LEU A 40 9.10 4.17 -1.72
CA LEU A 40 8.71 4.97 -0.56
C LEU A 40 8.81 4.16 0.74
N ASN A 41 8.27 2.95 0.77
CA ASN A 41 8.37 2.07 1.94
C ASN A 41 9.83 1.78 2.30
N TYR A 42 10.68 1.53 1.29
CA TYR A 42 12.11 1.34 1.51
C TYR A 42 12.80 2.58 2.09
N MET A 43 12.53 3.77 1.54
CA MET A 43 13.07 5.03 2.05
C MET A 43 12.61 5.31 3.49
N LEU A 44 11.35 5.01 3.84
CA LEU A 44 10.85 5.19 5.21
C LEU A 44 11.53 4.23 6.20
N VAL A 45 11.69 2.96 5.84
CA VAL A 45 12.43 1.98 6.66
C VAL A 45 13.88 2.42 6.85
N LEU A 46 14.53 2.90 5.79
CA LEU A 46 15.89 3.43 5.86
C LEU A 46 15.97 4.69 6.75
N ALA A 47 15.00 5.60 6.64
CA ALA A 47 14.93 6.82 7.45
C ALA A 47 14.70 6.52 8.94
N MET A 48 14.10 5.38 9.28
CA MET A 48 13.98 4.87 10.65
C MET A 48 15.24 4.15 11.15
N HIS A 49 16.33 4.13 10.36
CA HIS A 49 17.57 3.40 10.65
C HIS A 49 17.37 1.88 10.82
N ILE A 50 16.35 1.31 10.19
CA ILE A 50 16.10 -0.14 10.17
C ILE A 50 16.92 -0.75 9.04
N ASN A 51 17.96 -1.51 9.40
CA ASN A 51 18.88 -2.13 8.44
C ASN A 51 18.29 -3.40 7.82
N LEU A 52 17.42 -3.23 6.82
CA LEU A 52 16.93 -4.32 5.98
C LEU A 52 17.34 -4.12 4.52
N ALA A 53 17.63 -5.22 3.83
CA ALA A 53 17.82 -5.22 2.38
C ALA A 53 16.49 -4.87 1.67
N PHE A 54 16.59 -4.27 0.48
CA PHE A 54 15.42 -3.86 -0.30
C PHE A 54 14.37 -4.98 -0.46
N PHE A 55 14.79 -6.20 -0.80
CA PHE A 55 13.87 -7.32 -0.97
C PHE A 55 13.17 -7.75 0.32
N ALA A 56 13.82 -7.63 1.48
CA ALA A 56 13.17 -7.89 2.76
C ALA A 56 12.07 -6.85 3.05
N VAL A 57 12.33 -5.58 2.72
CA VAL A 57 11.33 -4.50 2.85
C VAL A 57 10.19 -4.67 1.85
N LEU A 58 10.50 -5.06 0.61
CA LEU A 58 9.49 -5.37 -0.39
C LEU A 58 8.56 -6.48 0.11
N LEU A 59 9.11 -7.63 0.52
CA LEU A 59 8.33 -8.75 1.03
C LEU A 59 7.53 -8.39 2.29
N GLY A 60 8.15 -7.70 3.26
CA GLY A 60 7.49 -7.29 4.49
C GLY A 60 6.34 -6.32 4.24
N SER A 61 6.54 -5.33 3.37
CA SER A 61 5.50 -4.35 3.02
C SER A 61 4.40 -4.91 2.11
N THR A 62 4.61 -6.05 1.41
CA THR A 62 3.55 -6.67 0.62
C THR A 62 2.35 -7.11 1.48
N PHE A 63 2.56 -7.47 2.74
CA PHE A 63 1.46 -7.82 3.64
C PHE A 63 0.50 -6.65 3.90
N LEU A 64 0.99 -5.40 3.84
CA LEU A 64 0.15 -4.21 3.91
C LEU A 64 -0.81 -4.16 2.71
N ILE A 65 -0.39 -4.60 1.52
CA ILE A 65 -1.25 -4.64 0.33
C ILE A 65 -2.39 -5.64 0.52
N PHE A 66 -2.10 -6.80 1.12
CA PHE A 66 -3.15 -7.79 1.40
C PHE A 66 -4.25 -7.25 2.29
N THR A 67 -3.97 -6.26 3.14
CA THR A 67 -5.02 -5.63 3.96
C THR A 67 -6.06 -4.90 3.13
N THR A 68 -5.71 -4.43 1.92
CA THR A 68 -6.61 -3.67 1.04
C THR A 68 -7.73 -4.52 0.43
N ILE A 69 -7.53 -5.84 0.32
CA ILE A 69 -8.54 -6.78 -0.20
C ILE A 69 -9.41 -7.39 0.91
N LEU A 70 -9.06 -7.16 2.18
CA LEU A 70 -9.80 -7.72 3.30
C LEU A 70 -11.02 -6.84 3.63
N PRO A 71 -12.20 -7.44 3.92
CA PRO A 71 -13.39 -6.71 4.34
C PRO A 71 -13.33 -6.30 5.83
N VAL A 72 -12.13 -6.06 6.36
CA VAL A 72 -11.88 -5.63 7.74
C VAL A 72 -11.03 -4.38 7.73
N GLN A 73 -11.67 -3.22 7.84
CA GLN A 73 -10.98 -1.93 7.89
C GLN A 73 -11.43 -1.17 9.14
N GLY A 74 -10.47 -0.69 9.93
CA GLY A 74 -10.72 0.29 10.97
C GLY A 74 -11.00 1.68 10.39
N ILE A 75 -11.30 2.65 11.26
CA ILE A 75 -11.43 4.06 10.86
C ILE A 75 -10.09 4.50 10.26
N GLY A 76 -10.10 4.99 9.01
CA GLY A 76 -8.88 5.38 8.30
C GLY A 76 -7.87 4.25 8.08
N GLY A 77 -8.29 2.98 8.19
CA GLY A 77 -7.40 1.82 8.06
C GLY A 77 -6.57 1.48 9.30
N PHE A 78 -6.75 2.21 10.41
CA PHE A 78 -6.05 1.94 11.67
C PHE A 78 -6.33 0.52 12.19
N GLY A 79 -5.31 -0.11 12.73
CA GLY A 79 -5.31 -1.48 13.22
C GLY A 79 -5.07 -2.49 12.10
N THR A 80 -5.81 -2.41 10.99
CA THR A 80 -5.64 -3.34 9.87
C THR A 80 -4.31 -3.11 9.15
N ILE A 81 -3.99 -1.87 8.81
CA ILE A 81 -2.77 -1.50 8.07
C ILE A 81 -1.52 -1.81 8.90
N GLU A 82 -1.49 -1.38 10.16
CA GLU A 82 -0.37 -1.64 11.07
C GLU A 82 -0.24 -3.13 11.37
N GLY A 83 -1.35 -3.85 11.48
CA GLY A 83 -1.35 -5.30 11.64
C GLY A 83 -0.71 -6.01 10.45
N GLY A 84 -1.11 -5.66 9.22
CA GLY A 84 -0.52 -6.21 8.00
C GLY A 84 0.98 -5.91 7.90
N TRP A 85 1.38 -4.66 8.15
CA TRP A 85 2.78 -4.26 8.20
C TRP A 85 3.55 -5.07 9.25
N ALA A 86 3.07 -5.11 10.50
CA ALA A 86 3.75 -5.81 11.58
C ALA A 86 3.92 -7.30 11.28
N VAL A 87 2.89 -7.98 10.76
CA VAL A 87 2.97 -9.39 10.37
C VAL A 87 4.04 -9.61 9.31
N GLY A 88 4.06 -8.80 8.24
CA GLY A 88 5.04 -8.95 7.18
C GLY A 88 6.46 -8.67 7.64
N PHE A 89 6.67 -7.66 8.47
CA PHE A 89 7.99 -7.29 8.95
C PHE A 89 8.54 -8.24 10.03
N ILE A 90 7.68 -8.79 10.89
CA ILE A 90 8.06 -9.89 11.79
C ILE A 90 8.49 -11.12 10.97
N ALA A 91 7.78 -11.44 9.89
CA ALA A 91 8.11 -12.58 9.03
C ALA A 91 9.49 -12.45 8.34
N VAL A 92 9.99 -11.23 8.11
CA VAL A 92 11.33 -10.98 7.58
C VAL A 92 12.39 -10.70 8.65
N GLY A 93 12.06 -10.94 9.93
CA GLY A 93 13.05 -11.00 11.03
C GLY A 93 13.12 -9.77 11.93
N LEU A 94 12.20 -8.81 11.83
CA LEU A 94 12.11 -7.73 12.83
C LEU A 94 11.54 -8.22 14.15
N THR A 95 11.98 -7.58 15.23
CA THR A 95 11.31 -7.74 16.52
C THR A 95 9.90 -7.16 16.46
N LYS A 96 9.00 -7.72 17.26
CA LYS A 96 7.59 -7.30 17.31
C LYS A 96 7.46 -5.81 17.61
N GLU A 97 8.28 -5.30 18.52
CA GLU A 97 8.27 -3.90 18.95
C GLU A 97 8.63 -2.95 17.80
N VAL A 98 9.67 -3.28 17.02
CA VAL A 98 10.10 -2.46 15.88
C VAL A 98 9.12 -2.59 14.72
N ALA A 99 8.60 -3.79 14.45
CA ALA A 99 7.61 -4.00 13.39
C ALA A 99 6.30 -3.23 13.65
N ILE A 100 5.80 -3.23 14.89
CA ILE A 100 4.59 -2.47 15.26
C ILE A 100 4.84 -0.97 15.18
N SER A 101 5.91 -0.48 15.82
CA SER A 101 6.20 0.96 15.87
C SER A 101 6.47 1.55 14.47
N SER A 102 7.23 0.85 13.62
CA SER A 102 7.46 1.28 12.23
C SER A 102 6.19 1.30 11.39
N GLY A 103 5.26 0.36 11.62
CA GLY A 103 3.96 0.36 10.95
C GLY A 103 3.13 1.61 11.24
N PHE A 104 3.10 2.04 12.52
CA PHE A 104 2.45 3.30 12.90
C PHE A 104 3.12 4.51 12.25
N VAL A 105 4.45 4.57 12.24
CA VAL A 105 5.19 5.69 11.61
C VAL A 105 4.83 5.80 10.13
N VAL A 106 4.90 4.70 9.38
CA VAL A 106 4.57 4.67 7.96
C VAL A 106 3.13 5.09 7.70
N HIS A 107 2.19 4.59 8.51
CA HIS A 107 0.78 4.90 8.32
C HIS A 107 0.45 6.36 8.66
N ILE A 108 0.99 6.90 9.76
CA ILE A 108 0.80 8.31 10.14
C ILE A 108 1.35 9.24 9.06
N ILE A 109 2.55 8.98 8.55
CA ILE A 109 3.15 9.77 7.46
C ILE A 109 2.25 9.71 6.22
N SER A 110 1.74 8.53 5.87
CA SER A 110 0.85 8.35 4.72
C SER A 110 -0.46 9.13 4.89
N LEU A 111 -1.07 9.09 6.09
CA LEU A 111 -2.28 9.83 6.39
C LEU A 111 -2.07 11.35 6.30
N VAL A 112 -0.96 11.86 6.86
CA VAL A 112 -0.62 13.29 6.76
C VAL A 112 -0.44 13.69 5.30
N TYR A 113 0.25 12.87 4.51
CA TYR A 113 0.42 13.10 3.07
C TYR A 113 -0.92 13.14 2.33
N PHE A 114 -1.82 12.18 2.57
CA PHE A 114 -3.15 12.15 1.96
C PHE A 114 -4.02 13.33 2.38
N LEU A 115 -3.97 13.74 3.65
CA LEU A 115 -4.71 14.89 4.15
C LEU A 115 -4.24 16.19 3.49
N ILE A 116 -2.94 16.42 3.38
CA ILE A 116 -2.38 17.60 2.72
C ILE A 116 -2.82 17.66 1.26
N LEU A 117 -2.63 16.58 0.51
CA LEU A 117 -3.02 16.55 -0.91
C LEU A 117 -4.53 16.66 -1.10
N GLY A 118 -5.32 16.01 -0.26
CA GLY A 118 -6.78 16.10 -0.30
C GLY A 118 -7.27 17.53 -0.05
N LEU A 119 -6.69 18.23 0.94
CA LEU A 119 -7.00 19.63 1.23
C LEU A 119 -6.61 20.55 0.08
N LEU A 120 -5.40 20.39 -0.48
CA LEU A 120 -4.96 21.17 -1.64
C LEU A 120 -5.85 20.94 -2.86
N GLY A 121 -6.24 19.68 -3.11
CA GLY A 121 -7.19 19.32 -4.16
C GLY A 121 -8.53 20.03 -3.98
N MET A 122 -9.12 19.98 -2.78
CA MET A 122 -10.37 20.67 -2.48
C MET A 122 -10.28 22.19 -2.64
N ILE A 123 -9.15 22.81 -2.30
CA ILE A 123 -8.93 24.24 -2.52
C ILE A 123 -8.79 24.53 -4.02
N SER A 124 -8.08 23.70 -4.78
CA SER A 124 -7.88 23.90 -6.22
C SER A 124 -9.14 23.71 -7.07
N MET A 125 -10.10 22.92 -6.58
CA MET A 125 -11.38 22.65 -7.25
C MET A 125 -12.47 23.68 -6.90
N ARG A 126 -12.18 24.61 -5.98
CA ARG A 126 -13.04 25.74 -5.62
C ARG A 126 -12.63 26.99 -6.39
#